data_AF-A0A822YJW4-F1
#
_entry.id   AF-A0A822YJW4-F1
#
_cell.length_a   1.000
_cell.length_b   1.000
_cell.length_c   1.000
_cell.angle_alpha   90.00
_cell.angle_beta   90.00
_cell.angle_gamma   90.00
#
_symmetry.space_group_name_H-M   'P 1'
#
loop_
_entity.id
_entity.type
_entity.pdbx_description
1 polymer ?
#
loop_
_entity_poly.entity_id
_entity_poly.type
_entity_poly.pdbx_seq_one_letter_code
_entity_poly.pdbx_strand_id
1 'polypeptide(L)'
;MLQPNSLWKARNQFFQGLFCENTKYMLCTLEFETRHASYYWLLDALSLYQPYVWEYSRLNVTNTVMSKRKLNRLVTEKWVNGWDDPRLMTLAGLRRRGVTATAINAFIRGIGITRSDNSMIRLDRLEYHIREELNRTAACTMVVLHPLKVVITNLESVIDLDAKKWPDAQTDDASSFYKVPFTNVVYIERSDFRVKDSKDYYGLAPGKSVLLRYAFPIKCKEVIYGEDNESVVEIRAEYDPSKKTKPKVLANQFI
;
A
#
# COMPACT_ATOMS: atom_id res chain seq x y z
N MET A 1 10.54 -11.32 -32.99
CA MET A 1 10.30 -12.49 -32.09
C MET A 1 10.07 -13.71 -32.96
N LEU A 2 11.09 -14.55 -33.14
CA LEU A 2 10.91 -15.84 -33.81
C LEU A 2 10.22 -16.78 -32.81
N GLN A 3 9.01 -17.23 -33.11
CA GLN A 3 8.46 -18.38 -32.40
C GLN A 3 9.39 -19.58 -32.66
N PRO A 4 9.71 -20.43 -31.68
CA PRO A 4 10.48 -21.64 -31.94
C PRO A 4 9.65 -22.51 -32.89
N ASN A 5 10.08 -22.57 -34.16
CA ASN A 5 9.45 -23.37 -35.20
C ASN A 5 9.32 -24.84 -34.75
N SER A 6 8.36 -25.54 -35.34
CA SER A 6 8.03 -26.97 -35.22
C SER A 6 9.18 -27.96 -35.53
N LEU A 7 10.41 -27.45 -35.68
CA LEU A 7 11.65 -28.20 -35.93
C LEU A 7 12.12 -29.01 -34.71
N TRP A 8 11.84 -28.55 -33.49
CA TRP A 8 12.31 -29.21 -32.27
C TRP A 8 11.29 -30.24 -31.77
N LYS A 9 11.49 -31.51 -32.14
CA LYS A 9 10.66 -32.65 -31.66
C LYS A 9 10.98 -33.08 -30.23
N ALA A 10 12.13 -32.67 -29.69
CA ALA A 10 12.54 -32.91 -28.32
C ALA A 10 12.98 -31.60 -27.67
N ARG A 11 12.49 -31.34 -26.46
CA ARG A 11 12.93 -30.22 -25.62
C ARG A 11 13.84 -30.76 -24.53
N ASN A 12 15.00 -30.14 -24.38
CA ASN A 12 15.94 -30.54 -23.36
C ASN A 12 15.41 -30.10 -21.99
N GLN A 13 15.46 -30.99 -21.00
CA GLN A 13 15.01 -30.69 -19.65
C GLN A 13 16.10 -29.86 -18.95
N PHE A 14 15.74 -28.62 -18.61
CA PHE A 14 16.39 -27.77 -17.60
C PHE A 14 17.77 -27.14 -17.84
N PHE A 15 18.66 -27.68 -18.69
CA PHE A 15 20.06 -27.20 -18.69
C PHE A 15 20.46 -26.18 -19.78
N GLN A 16 19.63 -25.93 -20.79
CA GLN A 16 20.08 -25.19 -22.00
C GLN A 16 20.47 -23.72 -21.80
N GLY A 17 20.03 -23.05 -20.73
CA GLY A 17 20.34 -21.63 -20.50
C GLY A 17 21.68 -21.35 -19.82
N LEU A 18 22.32 -22.35 -19.22
CA LEU A 18 23.48 -22.15 -18.33
C LEU A 18 24.84 -22.15 -19.03
N PHE A 19 24.93 -22.68 -20.25
CA PHE A 19 26.21 -23.03 -20.86
C PHE A 19 26.89 -21.88 -21.64
N CYS A 20 26.17 -20.81 -21.97
CA CYS A 20 26.60 -19.87 -23.01
C CYS A 20 27.24 -18.58 -22.50
N GLU A 21 27.25 -18.33 -21.20
CA GLU A 21 27.82 -17.11 -20.62
C GLU A 21 28.95 -17.54 -19.66
N ASN A 22 30.16 -17.01 -19.85
CA ASN A 22 31.35 -17.22 -19.00
C ASN A 22 31.16 -16.62 -17.59
N THR A 23 30.14 -17.09 -16.89
CA THR A 23 29.69 -16.60 -15.60
C THR A 23 30.56 -17.21 -14.51
N LYS A 24 31.28 -16.39 -13.75
CA LYS A 24 32.16 -16.86 -12.67
C LYS A 24 31.40 -17.44 -11.47
N TYR A 25 30.29 -16.79 -11.11
CA TYR A 25 29.46 -17.18 -9.96
C TYR A 25 28.02 -17.37 -10.39
N MET A 26 27.48 -18.56 -10.15
CA MET A 26 26.11 -18.88 -10.42
C MET A 26 25.32 -18.95 -9.11
N LEU A 27 24.30 -18.12 -8.98
CA LEU A 27 23.48 -18.05 -7.77
C LEU A 27 22.16 -18.81 -7.98
N CYS A 28 21.86 -19.78 -7.13
CA CYS A 28 20.60 -20.54 -7.18
C CYS A 28 19.99 -20.74 -5.80
N THR A 29 18.78 -21.30 -5.73
CA THR A 29 18.15 -21.62 -4.45
C THR A 29 18.61 -22.99 -3.91
N LEU A 30 18.58 -23.18 -2.59
CA LEU A 30 18.97 -24.44 -1.91
C LEU A 30 18.31 -25.71 -2.47
N GLU A 31 17.12 -25.60 -3.07
CA GLU A 31 16.43 -26.70 -3.76
C GLU A 31 17.30 -27.42 -4.83
N PHE A 32 18.34 -26.75 -5.33
CA PHE A 32 19.23 -27.28 -6.37
C PHE A 32 20.57 -27.84 -5.86
N GLU A 33 20.85 -27.77 -4.55
CA GLU A 33 22.12 -28.25 -3.95
C GLU A 33 22.38 -29.72 -4.30
N THR A 34 21.34 -30.57 -4.22
CA THR A 34 21.43 -32.00 -4.59
C THR A 34 21.75 -32.25 -6.06
N ARG A 35 21.55 -31.25 -6.94
CA ARG A 35 21.80 -31.37 -8.38
C ARG A 35 23.22 -31.02 -8.79
N HIS A 36 24.06 -30.56 -7.85
CA HIS A 36 25.44 -30.17 -8.12
C HIS A 36 26.23 -31.28 -8.80
N ALA A 37 26.14 -32.51 -8.29
CA ALA A 37 26.85 -33.66 -8.86
C ALA A 37 26.49 -33.88 -10.34
N SER A 38 25.19 -33.86 -10.66
CA SER A 38 24.71 -34.02 -12.04
C SER A 38 25.11 -32.85 -12.95
N TYR A 39 25.15 -31.64 -12.42
CA TYR A 39 25.54 -30.44 -13.16
C TYR A 39 27.03 -30.45 -13.50
N TYR A 40 27.90 -30.69 -12.51
CA TYR A 40 29.34 -30.75 -12.71
C TYR A 40 29.76 -31.94 -13.57
N TRP A 41 29.11 -33.11 -13.40
CA TRP A 41 29.35 -34.25 -14.29
C TRP A 41 29.06 -33.92 -15.75
N LEU A 42 27.96 -33.22 -16.04
CA LEU A 42 27.62 -32.83 -17.41
C LEU A 42 28.62 -31.81 -17.99
N LEU A 43 29.09 -30.87 -17.18
CA LEU A 43 30.12 -29.91 -17.60
C LEU A 43 31.46 -30.59 -17.89
N ASP A 44 31.86 -31.55 -17.05
CA ASP A 44 33.07 -32.35 -17.24
C ASP A 44 32.99 -33.22 -18.50
N ALA A 45 31.87 -33.92 -18.69
CA ALA A 45 31.63 -34.76 -19.87
C ALA A 45 31.66 -33.98 -21.19
N LEU A 46 31.25 -32.71 -21.18
CA LEU A 46 31.28 -31.82 -22.34
C LEU A 46 32.59 -31.00 -22.44
N SER A 47 33.53 -31.18 -21.50
CA SER A 47 34.77 -30.41 -21.40
C SER A 47 34.54 -28.89 -21.37
N LEU A 48 33.52 -28.46 -20.63
CA LEU A 48 33.13 -27.06 -20.48
C LEU A 48 33.66 -26.45 -19.18
N TYR A 49 33.72 -25.11 -19.14
CA TYR A 49 34.09 -24.36 -17.95
C TYR A 49 33.15 -24.66 -16.77
N GLN A 50 33.72 -24.87 -15.58
CA GLN A 50 32.98 -25.15 -14.35
C GLN A 50 32.86 -23.88 -13.49
N PRO A 51 31.68 -23.24 -13.44
CA PRO A 51 31.48 -22.06 -12.60
C PRO A 51 31.30 -22.43 -11.12
N TYR A 52 31.55 -21.47 -10.23
CA TYR A 52 31.23 -21.62 -8.82
C TYR A 52 29.72 -21.47 -8.61
N VAL A 53 29.05 -22.51 -8.11
CA VAL A 53 27.61 -22.45 -7.79
C VAL A 53 27.44 -22.16 -6.30
N TRP A 54 26.73 -21.07 -5.98
CA TRP A 54 26.38 -20.70 -4.61
C TRP A 54 24.87 -20.68 -4.44
N GLU A 55 24.42 -21.27 -3.35
CA GLU A 55 23.01 -21.42 -3.03
C GLU A 55 22.60 -20.50 -1.89
N TYR A 56 21.36 -20.03 -1.97
CA TYR A 56 20.71 -19.25 -0.94
C TYR A 56 19.29 -19.75 -0.66
N SER A 57 18.78 -19.46 0.53
CA SER A 57 17.42 -19.80 0.93
C SER A 57 16.40 -19.01 0.10
N ARG A 58 15.32 -19.68 -0.31
CA ARG A 58 14.21 -19.01 -1.00
C ARG A 58 13.50 -18.01 -0.07
N LEU A 59 12.98 -16.94 -0.64
CA LEU A 59 12.10 -16.02 0.09
C LEU A 59 10.72 -16.67 0.30
N ASN A 60 10.34 -16.87 1.55
CA ASN A 60 9.01 -17.30 1.95
C ASN A 60 8.37 -16.24 2.86
N VAL A 61 7.18 -15.77 2.47
CA VAL A 61 6.43 -14.75 3.23
C VAL A 61 5.19 -15.38 3.86
N THR A 62 4.85 -15.00 5.10
CA THR A 62 3.63 -15.47 5.78
C THR A 62 2.37 -14.93 5.09
N ASN A 63 1.22 -15.57 5.34
CA ASN A 63 -0.11 -15.12 4.88
C ASN A 63 -0.25 -14.98 3.35
N THR A 64 0.62 -15.64 2.58
CA THR A 64 0.56 -15.65 1.12
C THR A 64 1.06 -16.98 0.56
N VAL A 65 0.87 -17.18 -0.75
CA VAL A 65 1.37 -18.36 -1.47
C VAL A 65 2.41 -17.94 -2.50
N MET A 66 3.61 -18.51 -2.41
CA MET A 66 4.72 -18.23 -3.34
C MET A 66 4.85 -19.25 -4.48
N SER A 67 4.11 -20.37 -4.40
CA SER A 67 4.15 -21.41 -5.42
C SER A 67 3.41 -20.97 -6.68
N LYS A 68 4.11 -20.97 -7.83
CA LYS A 68 3.53 -20.68 -9.14
C LYS A 68 2.30 -21.53 -9.44
N ARG A 69 2.28 -22.81 -9.05
CA ARG A 69 1.13 -23.71 -9.25
C ARG A 69 -0.09 -23.25 -8.46
N LYS A 70 0.10 -22.84 -7.20
CA LYS A 70 -0.98 -22.33 -6.34
C LYS A 70 -1.49 -20.98 -6.84
N LEU A 71 -0.58 -20.07 -7.22
CA LEU A 71 -0.94 -18.78 -7.82
C LEU A 71 -1.71 -18.97 -9.13
N ASN A 72 -1.28 -19.89 -10.00
CA ASN A 72 -1.98 -20.18 -11.23
C ASN A 72 -3.40 -20.69 -10.97
N ARG A 73 -3.58 -21.56 -9.97
CA ARG A 73 -4.91 -22.03 -9.56
C ARG A 73 -5.83 -20.86 -9.15
N LEU A 74 -5.34 -19.91 -8.36
CA LEU A 74 -6.11 -18.73 -7.96
C LEU A 74 -6.57 -17.90 -9.18
N VAL A 75 -5.70 -17.75 -10.17
CA VAL A 75 -6.00 -16.99 -11.40
C VAL A 75 -6.96 -17.77 -12.31
N THR A 76 -6.71 -19.06 -12.53
CA THR A 76 -7.56 -19.91 -13.40
C THR A 76 -8.97 -20.07 -12.84
N GLU A 77 -9.10 -20.24 -11.52
CA GLU A 77 -10.40 -20.36 -10.83
C GLU A 77 -11.07 -18.99 -10.57
N LYS A 78 -10.47 -17.87 -11.03
CA LYS A 78 -11.02 -16.51 -10.91
C LYS A 78 -11.30 -16.02 -9.48
N TRP A 79 -10.54 -16.50 -8.49
CA TRP A 79 -10.54 -15.91 -7.13
C TRP A 79 -9.91 -14.51 -7.12
N VAL A 80 -9.10 -14.21 -8.14
CA VAL A 80 -8.42 -12.93 -8.36
C VAL A 80 -8.64 -12.44 -9.80
N ASN A 81 -8.48 -11.13 -10.01
CA ASN A 81 -8.74 -10.49 -11.31
C ASN A 81 -7.69 -10.83 -12.38
N GLY A 82 -6.52 -11.34 -11.98
CA GLY A 82 -5.41 -11.63 -12.87
C GLY A 82 -4.08 -11.81 -12.13
N TRP A 83 -2.99 -11.93 -12.87
CA TRP A 83 -1.62 -12.02 -12.32
C TRP A 83 -1.12 -10.70 -11.72
N ASP A 84 -1.74 -9.58 -12.09
CA ASP A 84 -1.47 -8.23 -11.62
C ASP A 84 -2.42 -7.79 -10.50
N ASP A 85 -3.25 -8.69 -9.96
CA ASP A 85 -4.19 -8.36 -8.88
C ASP A 85 -3.42 -7.83 -7.63
N PRO A 86 -3.81 -6.69 -7.04
CA PRO A 86 -3.12 -6.09 -5.89
C PRO A 86 -3.03 -6.97 -4.65
N ARG A 87 -3.86 -8.02 -4.56
CA ARG A 87 -3.85 -9.00 -3.46
C ARG A 87 -2.74 -10.04 -3.60
N LEU A 88 -2.18 -10.19 -4.81
CA LEU A 88 -1.09 -11.13 -5.07
C LEU A 88 0.28 -10.51 -4.78
N MET A 89 1.20 -11.33 -4.28
CA MET A 89 2.60 -10.97 -4.04
C MET A 89 3.47 -11.10 -5.31
N THR A 90 2.86 -11.02 -6.49
CA THR A 90 3.59 -10.93 -7.75
C THR A 90 4.17 -9.52 -7.88
N LEU A 91 5.29 -9.36 -8.59
CA LEU A 91 5.85 -8.02 -8.84
C LEU A 91 4.85 -7.11 -9.56
N ALA A 92 4.05 -7.66 -10.48
CA ALA A 92 2.99 -6.94 -11.16
C ALA A 92 1.87 -6.50 -10.19
N GLY A 93 1.44 -7.39 -9.29
CA GLY A 93 0.43 -7.10 -8.27
C GLY A 93 0.89 -6.06 -7.26
N LEU A 94 2.11 -6.20 -6.76
CA LEU A 94 2.73 -5.20 -5.86
C LEU A 94 2.85 -3.83 -6.54
N ARG A 95 3.27 -3.79 -7.81
CA ARG A 95 3.32 -2.53 -8.57
C ARG A 95 1.93 -1.90 -8.72
N ARG A 96 0.89 -2.69 -9.05
CA ARG A 96 -0.49 -2.19 -9.14
C ARG A 96 -1.06 -1.75 -7.79
N ARG A 97 -0.64 -2.40 -6.69
CA ARG A 97 -0.96 -1.99 -5.31
C ARG A 97 -0.35 -0.64 -4.92
N GLY A 98 0.62 -0.12 -5.69
CA GLY A 98 1.33 1.13 -5.39
C GLY A 98 2.63 0.93 -4.63
N VAL A 99 3.15 -0.30 -4.57
CA VAL A 99 4.46 -0.57 -3.95
C VAL A 99 5.58 -0.16 -4.91
N THR A 100 6.50 0.65 -4.41
CA THR A 100 7.65 1.14 -5.16
C THR A 100 8.77 0.09 -5.22
N ALA A 101 9.60 0.16 -6.27
CA ALA A 101 10.74 -0.74 -6.42
C ALA A 101 11.80 -0.53 -5.32
N THR A 102 11.95 0.72 -4.88
CA THR A 102 12.81 1.13 -3.77
C THR A 102 12.42 0.46 -2.45
N ALA A 103 11.12 0.35 -2.15
CA ALA A 103 10.64 -0.27 -0.92
C ALA A 103 10.91 -1.78 -0.93
N ILE A 104 10.71 -2.43 -2.08
CA ILE A 104 11.01 -3.86 -2.27
C ILE A 104 12.52 -4.10 -2.11
N ASN A 105 13.36 -3.25 -2.70
CA ASN A 105 14.81 -3.36 -2.57
C ASN A 105 15.27 -3.14 -1.11
N ALA A 106 14.67 -2.19 -0.39
CA ALA A 106 14.94 -1.96 1.02
C ALA A 106 14.55 -3.18 1.87
N PHE A 107 13.40 -3.78 1.60
CA PHE A 107 12.94 -5.02 2.23
C PHE A 107 13.91 -6.19 2.01
N ILE A 108 14.36 -6.41 0.76
CA ILE A 108 15.32 -7.48 0.42
C ILE A 108 16.65 -7.25 1.16
N ARG A 109 17.15 -6.01 1.19
CA ARG A 109 18.37 -5.66 1.94
C ARG A 109 18.22 -5.87 3.44
N GLY A 110 17.05 -5.53 3.99
CA GLY A 110 16.76 -5.70 5.42
C GLY A 110 16.68 -7.16 5.86
N ILE A 111 16.17 -8.05 5.00
CA ILE A 111 16.13 -9.50 5.27
C ILE A 111 17.53 -10.10 5.26
N GLY A 112 18.36 -9.72 4.29
CA GLY A 112 19.65 -10.33 4.04
C GLY A 112 19.56 -11.64 3.24
N ILE A 113 20.71 -12.20 2.88
CA ILE A 113 20.81 -13.47 2.15
C ILE A 113 21.43 -14.50 3.08
N THR A 114 20.77 -15.64 3.27
CA THR A 114 21.23 -16.71 4.15
C THR A 114 21.07 -18.07 3.47
N ARG A 115 21.66 -19.12 4.05
CA ARG A 115 21.40 -20.52 3.67
C ARG A 115 20.32 -21.18 4.56
N SER A 116 19.57 -20.40 5.34
CA SER A 116 18.58 -20.92 6.29
C SER A 116 17.21 -21.12 5.61
N ASP A 117 16.92 -22.34 5.18
CA ASP A 117 15.79 -22.66 4.30
C ASP A 117 14.38 -22.49 4.90
N ASN A 118 14.28 -22.25 6.23
CA ASN A 118 13.01 -22.17 6.94
C ASN A 118 12.70 -20.79 7.55
N SER A 119 13.34 -19.74 7.04
CA SER A 119 13.07 -18.36 7.48
C SER A 119 11.77 -17.84 6.86
N MET A 120 10.65 -18.11 7.54
CA MET A 120 9.36 -17.57 7.14
C MET A 120 9.25 -16.11 7.59
N ILE A 121 9.27 -15.19 6.64
CA ILE A 121 9.28 -13.75 6.90
C ILE A 121 7.85 -13.26 7.00
N ARG A 122 7.56 -12.53 8.07
CA ARG A 122 6.23 -11.98 8.28
C ARG A 122 5.94 -10.85 7.28
N LEU A 123 4.70 -10.79 6.78
CA LEU A 123 4.24 -9.77 5.83
C LEU A 123 4.35 -8.34 6.40
N ASP A 124 4.21 -8.17 7.70
CA ASP A 124 4.34 -6.89 8.41
C ASP A 124 5.70 -6.21 8.15
N ARG A 125 6.76 -7.00 7.97
CA ARG A 125 8.10 -6.47 7.65
C ARG A 125 8.14 -5.82 6.27
N LEU A 126 7.44 -6.39 5.29
CA LEU A 126 7.30 -5.75 3.98
C LEU A 126 6.47 -4.47 4.10
N GLU A 127 5.36 -4.52 4.83
CA GLU A 127 4.48 -3.36 5.04
C GLU A 127 5.21 -2.22 5.76
N TYR A 128 6.12 -2.53 6.69
CA TYR A 128 6.99 -1.56 7.34
C TYR A 128 7.82 -0.78 6.31
N HIS A 129 8.56 -1.45 5.43
CA HIS A 129 9.37 -0.78 4.42
C HIS A 129 8.53 0.03 3.43
N ILE A 130 7.33 -0.45 3.08
CA ILE A 130 6.39 0.30 2.24
C ILE A 130 5.93 1.58 2.95
N ARG A 131 5.55 1.49 4.24
CA ARG A 131 5.09 2.63 5.03
C ARG A 131 6.18 3.68 5.21
N GLU A 132 7.39 3.26 5.55
CA GLU A 132 8.54 4.16 5.71
C GLU A 132 8.81 4.97 4.44
N GLU A 133 8.75 4.32 3.28
CA GLU A 133 8.97 5.01 2.02
C GLU A 133 7.81 5.95 1.67
N LEU A 134 6.57 5.48 1.77
CA LEU A 134 5.39 6.27 1.44
C LEU A 134 5.21 7.46 2.40
N ASN A 135 5.57 7.31 3.68
CA ASN A 135 5.53 8.41 4.65
C ASN A 135 6.42 9.59 4.22
N ARG A 136 7.56 9.30 3.60
CA ARG A 136 8.50 10.32 3.09
C ARG A 136 8.12 10.85 1.70
N THR A 137 7.56 10.01 0.84
CA THR A 137 7.43 10.32 -0.59
C THR A 137 6.02 10.69 -1.01
N ALA A 138 4.99 10.12 -0.38
CA ALA A 138 3.61 10.34 -0.77
C ALA A 138 3.06 11.65 -0.19
N ALA A 139 2.48 12.48 -1.04
CA ALA A 139 1.81 13.69 -0.59
C ALA A 139 0.51 13.33 0.16
N CYS A 140 0.37 13.83 1.37
CA CYS A 140 -0.83 13.74 2.19
C CYS A 140 -1.95 14.56 1.56
N THR A 141 -2.99 13.87 1.11
CA THR A 141 -4.26 14.46 0.71
C THR A 141 -5.36 14.05 1.68
N MET A 142 -6.46 14.79 1.70
CA MET A 142 -7.67 14.42 2.42
C MET A 142 -8.60 13.67 1.47
N VAL A 143 -9.16 12.56 1.93
CA VAL A 143 -10.15 11.76 1.21
C VAL A 143 -11.17 11.28 2.23
N VAL A 144 -12.43 11.26 1.82
CA VAL A 144 -13.54 10.70 2.58
C VAL A 144 -14.09 9.51 1.79
N LEU A 145 -14.09 8.32 2.40
CA LEU A 145 -14.49 7.07 1.75
C LEU A 145 -16.01 6.86 1.86
N HIS A 146 -16.58 7.14 3.02
CA HIS A 146 -18.02 7.10 3.26
C HIS A 146 -18.52 8.51 3.59
N PRO A 147 -18.91 9.31 2.58
CA PRO A 147 -19.23 10.71 2.77
C PRO A 147 -20.50 10.90 3.58
N LEU A 148 -20.40 11.76 4.59
CA LEU A 148 -21.52 12.33 5.33
C LEU A 148 -21.52 13.83 5.13
N LYS A 149 -22.63 14.36 4.61
CA LYS A 149 -22.77 15.78 4.26
C LYS A 149 -22.91 16.64 5.52
N VAL A 150 -22.09 17.68 5.60
CA VAL A 150 -22.14 18.70 6.65
C VAL A 150 -22.33 20.06 6.00
N VAL A 151 -23.39 20.77 6.41
CA VAL A 151 -23.69 22.13 5.96
C VAL A 151 -23.34 23.11 7.08
N ILE A 152 -22.41 24.00 6.78
CA ILE A 152 -21.93 25.07 7.65
C ILE A 152 -22.83 26.29 7.44
N THR A 153 -23.65 26.61 8.43
CA THR A 153 -24.72 27.61 8.30
C THR A 153 -24.22 29.05 8.37
N ASN A 154 -23.09 29.29 9.04
CA ASN A 154 -22.55 30.63 9.28
C ASN A 154 -21.41 31.02 8.32
N LEU A 155 -21.19 30.27 7.24
CA LEU A 155 -20.16 30.57 6.23
C LEU A 155 -20.79 31.12 4.95
N GLU A 156 -20.46 32.36 4.62
CA GLU A 156 -21.04 33.08 3.46
C GLU A 156 -20.17 33.00 2.20
N SER A 157 -18.85 32.85 2.35
CA SER A 157 -17.89 32.85 1.25
C SER A 157 -16.88 31.71 1.35
N VAL A 158 -16.31 31.32 0.21
CA VAL A 158 -15.27 30.29 0.14
C VAL A 158 -13.96 30.84 0.70
N ILE A 159 -13.31 30.07 1.56
CA ILE A 159 -12.01 30.44 2.17
C ILE A 159 -10.95 29.47 1.68
N ASP A 160 -9.91 29.97 1.00
CA ASP A 160 -8.78 29.13 0.60
C ASP A 160 -7.82 28.89 1.77
N LEU A 161 -7.67 27.63 2.17
CA LEU A 161 -6.82 27.20 3.27
C LEU A 161 -5.54 26.55 2.78
N ASP A 162 -4.46 26.70 3.54
CA ASP A 162 -3.19 26.03 3.28
C ASP A 162 -3.12 24.68 3.99
N ALA A 163 -3.07 23.60 3.21
CA ALA A 163 -2.88 22.24 3.69
C ALA A 163 -1.44 21.77 3.47
N LYS A 164 -0.82 21.18 4.50
CA LYS A 164 0.53 20.60 4.38
C LYS A 164 0.50 19.33 3.54
N LYS A 165 1.43 19.23 2.56
CA LYS A 165 1.63 18.04 1.72
C LYS A 165 2.37 16.92 2.44
N TRP A 166 3.27 17.20 3.38
CA TRP A 166 3.97 16.18 4.16
C TRP A 166 3.87 16.49 5.67
N PRO A 167 3.84 15.48 6.54
CA PRO A 167 3.80 15.70 7.99
C PRO A 167 5.01 16.53 8.47
N ASP A 168 6.19 16.22 7.95
CA ASP A 168 7.47 16.84 8.31
C ASP A 168 7.84 18.03 7.40
N ALA A 169 6.89 18.52 6.61
CA ALA A 169 7.08 19.70 5.77
C ALA A 169 7.55 20.90 6.60
N GLN A 170 8.69 21.48 6.20
CA GLN A 170 9.17 22.72 6.79
C GLN A 170 8.16 23.84 6.53
N THR A 171 7.86 24.60 7.58
CA THR A 171 6.81 25.63 7.54
C THR A 171 7.19 26.81 6.64
N ASP A 172 8.48 26.97 6.32
CA ASP A 172 9.02 28.12 5.59
C ASP A 172 9.04 27.91 4.07
N ASP A 173 8.72 26.70 3.58
CA ASP A 173 8.69 26.39 2.15
C ASP A 173 7.26 26.37 1.61
N ALA A 174 6.92 27.37 0.78
CA ALA A 174 5.62 27.47 0.12
C ALA A 174 5.30 26.27 -0.78
N SER A 175 6.30 25.54 -1.30
CA SER A 175 6.11 24.36 -2.14
C SER A 175 5.51 23.17 -1.37
N SER A 176 5.63 23.20 -0.05
CA SER A 176 5.17 22.17 0.88
C SER A 176 3.68 22.27 1.22
N PHE A 177 2.98 23.28 0.71
CA PHE A 177 1.54 23.48 0.91
C PHE A 177 0.77 23.33 -0.41
N TYR A 178 -0.51 23.01 -0.29
CA TYR A 178 -1.49 23.11 -1.37
C TYR A 178 -2.75 23.80 -0.86
N LYS A 179 -3.42 24.54 -1.75
CA LYS A 179 -4.66 25.25 -1.42
C LYS A 179 -5.84 24.28 -1.41
N VAL A 180 -6.68 24.41 -0.39
CA VAL A 180 -7.92 23.63 -0.20
C VAL A 180 -9.08 24.60 0.02
N PRO A 181 -10.12 24.59 -0.84
CA PRO A 181 -11.22 25.54 -0.75
C PRO A 181 -12.19 25.14 0.36
N PHE A 182 -12.31 25.93 1.42
CA PHE A 182 -13.29 25.69 2.48
C PHE A 182 -14.64 26.32 2.12
N THR A 183 -15.62 25.47 1.84
CA THR A 183 -16.98 25.83 1.41
C THR A 183 -18.01 25.61 2.52
N ASN A 184 -19.22 26.12 2.31
CA ASN A 184 -20.34 25.94 3.22
C ASN A 184 -20.84 24.49 3.27
N VAL A 185 -20.53 23.67 2.26
CA VAL A 185 -20.79 22.24 2.27
C VAL A 185 -19.46 21.52 2.34
N VAL A 186 -19.30 20.64 3.32
CA VAL A 186 -18.13 19.76 3.46
C VAL A 186 -18.61 18.34 3.73
N TYR A 187 -17.78 17.37 3.36
CA TYR A 187 -18.02 15.96 3.64
C TYR A 187 -17.05 15.50 4.72
N ILE A 188 -17.56 14.75 5.69
CA ILE A 188 -16.75 14.07 6.70
C ILE A 188 -16.94 12.56 6.57
N GLU A 189 -16.04 11.78 7.14
CA GLU A 189 -16.20 10.33 7.21
C GLU A 189 -17.41 9.98 8.08
N ARG A 190 -18.25 9.05 7.63
CA ARG A 190 -19.43 8.64 8.40
C ARG A 190 -19.07 8.10 9.79
N SER A 191 -17.89 7.50 9.97
CA SER A 191 -17.38 7.05 11.27
C SER A 191 -17.03 8.19 12.24
N ASP A 192 -16.76 9.38 11.70
CA ASP A 192 -16.39 10.58 12.46
C ASP A 192 -17.61 11.31 13.03
N PHE A 193 -18.83 10.79 12.82
CA PHE A 193 -20.05 11.25 13.47
C PHE A 193 -20.77 10.15 14.25
N ARG A 194 -21.31 10.50 15.43
CA ARG A 194 -22.23 9.63 16.21
C ARG A 194 -23.38 10.43 16.81
N VAL A 195 -24.58 9.86 16.79
CA VAL A 195 -25.79 10.45 17.40
C VAL A 195 -25.70 10.47 18.93
N LYS A 196 -25.23 9.37 19.53
CA LYS A 196 -25.01 9.26 20.98
C LYS A 196 -23.54 9.46 21.29
N ASP A 197 -23.22 10.49 22.07
CA ASP A 197 -21.85 10.72 22.54
C ASP A 197 -21.44 9.70 23.60
N SER A 198 -20.15 9.47 23.73
CA SER A 198 -19.55 8.64 24.78
C SER A 198 -18.23 9.26 25.24
N LYS A 199 -17.82 8.99 26.48
CA LYS A 199 -16.63 9.62 27.08
C LYS A 199 -15.33 9.32 26.30
N ASP A 200 -15.28 8.17 25.63
CA ASP A 200 -14.12 7.69 24.85
C ASP A 200 -14.21 8.08 23.37
N TYR A 201 -15.28 8.75 22.96
CA TYR A 201 -15.45 9.22 21.59
C TYR A 201 -15.00 10.66 21.46
N TYR A 202 -14.23 10.95 20.42
CA TYR A 202 -13.69 12.29 20.18
C TYR A 202 -14.14 12.88 18.84
N GLY A 203 -14.94 12.15 18.06
CA GLY A 203 -15.53 12.65 16.83
C GLY A 203 -16.70 13.62 17.07
N LEU A 204 -17.40 13.96 15.99
CA LEU A 204 -18.52 14.87 15.99
C LEU A 204 -19.77 14.19 16.58
N ALA A 205 -20.46 14.90 17.46
CA ALA A 205 -21.73 14.47 18.05
C ALA A 205 -22.63 15.70 18.25
N PRO A 206 -23.95 15.55 18.40
CA PRO A 206 -24.85 16.67 18.66
C PRO A 206 -24.36 17.53 19.83
N GLY A 207 -24.18 18.84 19.60
CA GLY A 207 -23.68 19.79 20.59
C GLY A 207 -22.15 19.79 20.84
N LYS A 208 -21.42 18.82 20.28
CA LYS A 208 -19.96 18.70 20.39
C LYS A 208 -19.25 19.39 19.23
N SER A 209 -18.02 19.83 19.47
CA SER A 209 -17.17 20.44 18.46
C SER A 209 -16.00 19.55 18.09
N VAL A 210 -15.64 19.53 16.81
CA VAL A 210 -14.48 18.82 16.25
C VAL A 210 -13.65 19.78 15.40
N LEU A 211 -12.33 19.59 15.33
CA LEU A 211 -11.47 20.40 14.47
C LEU A 211 -11.34 19.73 13.11
N LEU A 212 -11.75 20.44 12.06
CA LEU A 212 -11.49 20.01 10.70
C LEU A 212 -10.00 20.18 10.39
N ARG A 213 -9.39 19.16 9.77
CA ARG A 213 -7.95 19.14 9.49
C ARG A 213 -7.55 20.31 8.59
N TYR A 214 -6.55 21.09 9.00
CA TYR A 214 -6.12 22.33 8.32
C TYR A 214 -7.16 23.46 8.24
N ALA A 215 -8.34 23.32 8.88
CA ALA A 215 -9.43 24.28 8.80
C ALA A 215 -9.84 24.81 10.19
N PHE A 216 -11.14 24.94 10.44
CA PHE A 216 -11.72 25.53 11.64
C PHE A 216 -12.45 24.48 12.48
N PRO A 217 -12.58 24.68 13.82
CA PRO A 217 -13.49 23.91 14.64
C PRO A 217 -14.94 24.09 14.16
N ILE A 218 -15.68 23.00 14.02
CA ILE A 218 -17.11 23.00 13.73
C ILE A 218 -17.89 22.45 14.92
N LYS A 219 -19.05 23.01 15.23
CA LYS A 219 -19.97 22.56 16.27
C LYS A 219 -21.26 22.06 15.64
N CYS A 220 -21.65 20.82 15.93
CA CYS A 220 -22.90 20.25 15.45
C CYS A 220 -24.10 20.92 16.15
N LYS A 221 -25.02 21.49 15.38
CA LYS A 221 -26.26 22.12 15.87
C LYS A 221 -27.48 21.25 15.63
N GLU A 222 -27.63 20.74 14.41
CA GLU A 222 -28.81 19.98 14.00
C GLU A 222 -28.38 18.76 13.20
N VAL A 223 -29.17 17.69 13.31
CA VAL A 223 -28.97 16.43 12.60
C VAL A 223 -30.25 16.12 11.85
N ILE A 224 -30.13 15.95 10.54
CA ILE A 224 -31.26 15.63 9.66
C ILE A 224 -31.22 14.13 9.38
N TYR A 225 -32.31 13.47 9.75
CA TYR A 225 -32.53 12.06 9.49
C TYR A 225 -33.22 11.86 8.14
N GLY A 226 -32.94 10.72 7.51
CA GLY A 226 -33.64 10.27 6.31
C GLY A 226 -35.05 9.76 6.61
N GLU A 227 -35.71 9.25 5.60
CA GLU A 227 -37.10 8.77 5.66
C GLU A 227 -37.32 7.68 6.73
N ASP A 228 -36.30 6.86 6.97
CA ASP A 228 -36.31 5.79 7.97
C ASP A 228 -36.17 6.30 9.42
N ASN A 229 -35.94 7.60 9.61
CA ASN A 229 -35.70 8.28 10.89
C ASN A 229 -34.49 7.75 11.71
N GLU A 230 -33.72 6.80 11.17
CA GLU A 230 -32.51 6.23 11.78
C GLU A 230 -31.23 6.62 11.03
N SER A 231 -31.30 6.79 9.70
CA SER A 231 -30.15 7.10 8.87
C SER A 231 -29.86 8.61 8.88
N VAL A 232 -28.64 9.00 9.25
CA VAL A 232 -28.21 10.40 9.21
C VAL A 232 -27.84 10.75 7.77
N VAL A 233 -28.48 11.78 7.22
CA VAL A 233 -28.32 12.24 5.83
C VAL A 233 -27.50 13.53 5.78
N GLU A 234 -27.81 14.48 6.67
CA GLU A 234 -27.16 15.79 6.70
C GLU A 234 -26.96 16.26 8.14
N ILE A 235 -25.83 16.93 8.37
CA ILE A 235 -25.54 17.60 9.64
C ILE A 235 -25.47 19.10 9.37
N ARG A 236 -26.12 19.91 10.20
CA ARG A 236 -25.91 21.36 10.21
C ARG A 236 -24.99 21.75 11.34
N ALA A 237 -23.91 22.44 10.99
CA ALA A 237 -22.88 22.85 11.92
C ALA A 237 -22.59 24.35 11.80
N GLU A 238 -22.01 24.91 12.85
CA GLU A 238 -21.44 26.26 12.83
C GLU A 238 -19.92 26.17 13.02
N TYR A 239 -19.14 26.91 12.24
CA TYR A 239 -17.70 26.99 12.43
C TYR A 239 -17.32 28.12 13.40
N ASP A 240 -16.22 27.95 14.14
CA ASP A 240 -15.63 28.95 15.04
C ASP A 240 -14.40 29.61 14.38
N PRO A 241 -14.50 30.88 13.90
CA PRO A 241 -13.37 31.58 13.29
C PRO A 241 -12.23 31.85 14.28
N SER A 242 -12.53 31.95 15.58
CA SER A 242 -11.57 32.39 16.60
C SER A 242 -10.52 31.33 16.96
N LYS A 243 -10.74 30.06 16.58
CA LYS A 243 -9.90 28.88 16.90
C LYS A 243 -9.55 28.74 18.39
N LYS A 244 -10.25 29.41 19.31
CA LYS A 244 -9.95 29.42 20.75
C LYS A 244 -10.25 28.07 21.39
N THR A 245 -11.27 27.38 20.91
CA THR A 245 -11.60 26.02 21.36
C THR A 245 -10.76 25.04 20.55
N LYS A 246 -9.75 24.42 21.18
CA LYS A 246 -8.99 23.30 20.58
C LYS A 246 -9.63 21.98 20.99
N PRO A 247 -10.54 21.40 20.17
CA PRO A 247 -11.06 20.08 20.45
C PRO A 247 -9.95 19.03 20.35
N LYS A 248 -10.15 17.89 21.02
CA LYS A 248 -9.12 16.86 21.21
C LYS A 248 -8.76 16.09 19.94
N VAL A 249 -9.60 16.13 18.89
CA VAL A 249 -9.43 15.32 17.69
C VAL A 249 -9.65 16.12 16.41
N LEU A 250 -8.87 15.71 15.41
CA LEU A 250 -8.91 16.17 14.04
C LEU A 250 -9.81 15.22 13.24
N ALA A 251 -10.88 15.75 12.65
CA ALA A 251 -11.64 15.01 11.64
C ALA A 251 -11.05 15.33 10.26
N ASN A 252 -10.97 14.32 9.41
CA ASN A 252 -10.66 14.56 8.00
C ASN A 252 -11.94 15.03 7.30
N GLN A 253 -11.78 15.94 6.34
CA GLN A 253 -12.88 16.41 5.52
C GLN A 253 -12.46 16.49 4.06
N PHE A 254 -13.45 16.33 3.19
CA PHE A 254 -13.34 16.56 1.76
C PHE A 254 -14.35 17.62 1.33
N ILE A 255 -14.05 18.35 0.27
CA ILE A 255 -14.93 19.38 -0.30
C ILE A 255 -15.56 18.86 -1.58
#